data_AF-A0A3B9FP02-F1
#
_entry.id   AF-A0A3B9FP02-F1
#
_cell.length_a   1.000
_cell.length_b   1.000
_cell.length_c   1.000
_cell.angle_alpha   90.00
_cell.angle_beta   90.00
_cell.angle_gamma   90.00
#
_symmetry.space_group_name_H-M   'P 1'
#
loop_
_entity.id
_entity.type
_entity.pdbx_description
1 polymer ?
#
loop_
_entity_poly.entity_id
_entity_poly.type
_entity_poly.pdbx_seq_one_letter_code
_entity_poly.pdbx_strand_id
1 'polypeptide(L)'
;MIPFRKRFFRRPPSACLVALSLTCLPFLAGKDENASLPVLPPSEVQISKSIDRGCEFLRKIQNKDGSWGSARQTKGLNIFAPVPGSHRAFRLAVTALSICALIENKGDDEEYIETIRRAQDHLLENLPNLRRATPMAIYNVWAHSYGLQALSRMHSTARESEKKQRIEEVMIQQVKMLQKYESVDGGWG
;
A
#
# COMPACT_ATOMS: atom_id res chain seq x y z
N MET A 1 -37.30 4.00 -44.38
CA MET A 1 -38.47 3.10 -44.42
C MET A 1 -38.82 2.88 -45.89
N ILE A 2 -39.22 1.65 -46.23
CA ILE A 2 -39.57 1.07 -47.54
C ILE A 2 -38.41 0.32 -48.26
N PRO A 3 -38.69 -0.89 -48.78
CA PRO A 3 -37.81 -2.08 -48.74
C PRO A 3 -37.61 -2.73 -50.13
N PHE A 4 -37.00 -3.93 -50.19
CA PHE A 4 -37.37 -5.12 -51.01
C PHE A 4 -36.12 -6.00 -51.29
N ARG A 5 -36.00 -7.17 -50.65
CA ARG A 5 -36.43 -8.53 -51.07
C ARG A 5 -35.58 -9.21 -52.15
N LYS A 6 -34.79 -10.18 -51.65
CA LYS A 6 -34.62 -11.59 -52.07
C LYS A 6 -34.41 -11.92 -53.56
N ARG A 7 -33.31 -12.62 -53.84
CA ARG A 7 -33.38 -13.92 -54.55
C ARG A 7 -32.15 -14.80 -54.28
N PHE A 8 -32.42 -16.00 -53.76
CA PHE A 8 -31.54 -17.16 -53.76
C PHE A 8 -31.42 -17.71 -55.19
N PHE A 9 -30.24 -18.17 -55.60
CA PHE A 9 -30.11 -19.34 -56.49
C PHE A 9 -28.78 -20.08 -56.23
N ARG A 10 -28.84 -21.40 -56.40
CA ARG A 10 -27.89 -22.44 -55.96
C ARG A 10 -26.73 -22.68 -56.96
N ARG A 11 -25.65 -23.30 -56.44
CA ARG A 11 -24.39 -23.88 -57.04
C ARG A 11 -24.65 -24.91 -58.19
N PRO A 12 -23.66 -25.59 -58.88
CA PRO A 12 -22.22 -25.87 -58.58
C PRO A 12 -21.29 -25.94 -59.87
N PRO A 13 -20.31 -26.87 -60.02
CA PRO A 13 -18.88 -26.76 -59.69
C PRO A 13 -17.93 -26.93 -60.90
N SER A 14 -16.61 -26.67 -60.75
CA SER A 14 -15.51 -27.57 -61.15
C SER A 14 -14.17 -26.86 -61.37
N ALA A 15 -13.16 -27.45 -60.73
CA ALA A 15 -11.73 -27.50 -61.02
C ALA A 15 -11.15 -26.68 -62.19
N CYS A 16 -10.11 -25.91 -61.88
CA CYS A 16 -8.91 -25.88 -62.73
C CYS A 16 -7.68 -25.61 -61.85
N LEU A 17 -6.83 -26.63 -61.74
CA LEU A 17 -5.47 -26.56 -61.21
C LEU A 17 -4.60 -25.75 -62.18
N VAL A 18 -3.91 -24.72 -61.68
CA VAL A 18 -2.64 -24.27 -62.25
C VAL A 18 -1.67 -24.11 -61.09
N ALA A 19 -0.73 -25.05 -61.00
CA ALA A 19 0.41 -24.96 -60.10
C ALA A 19 1.43 -23.98 -60.70
N LEU A 20 1.74 -22.90 -59.98
CA LEU A 20 2.96 -22.13 -60.18
C LEU A 20 3.75 -22.16 -58.87
N SER A 21 4.85 -22.89 -58.90
CA SER A 21 5.87 -22.89 -57.85
C SER A 21 6.60 -21.54 -57.83
N LEU A 22 6.34 -20.74 -56.81
CA LEU A 22 7.25 -19.69 -56.36
C LEU A 22 7.73 -20.09 -54.96
N THR A 23 9.00 -20.47 -54.90
CA THR A 23 9.76 -20.70 -53.67
C THR A 23 9.84 -19.39 -52.89
N CYS A 24 8.94 -19.21 -51.92
CA CYS A 24 9.15 -18.22 -50.87
C CYS A 24 10.21 -18.79 -49.92
N LEU A 25 11.38 -18.15 -49.91
CA LEU A 25 12.40 -18.29 -48.88
C LEU A 25 11.74 -18.29 -47.49
N PRO A 26 12.19 -19.14 -46.54
CA PRO A 26 11.75 -19.00 -45.17
C PRO A 26 12.17 -17.60 -44.71
N PHE A 27 11.16 -16.78 -44.42
CA PHE A 27 11.33 -15.56 -43.66
C PHE A 27 12.04 -15.99 -42.37
N LEU A 28 13.33 -15.67 -42.26
CA LEU A 28 14.05 -15.76 -41.00
C LEU A 28 13.32 -14.83 -40.06
N ALA A 29 12.43 -15.40 -39.24
CA ALA A 29 11.84 -14.73 -38.12
C ALA A 29 13.00 -14.20 -37.29
N GLY A 30 13.20 -12.88 -37.34
CA GLY A 30 14.05 -12.18 -36.42
C GLY A 30 13.60 -12.61 -35.04
N LYS A 31 14.46 -13.32 -34.32
CA LYS A 31 14.26 -13.61 -32.92
C LYS A 31 14.29 -12.25 -32.25
N ASP A 32 13.12 -11.73 -31.87
CA ASP A 32 13.04 -10.54 -31.02
C ASP A 32 13.79 -10.89 -29.72
N GLU A 33 15.06 -10.49 -29.64
CA GLU A 33 15.90 -10.67 -28.44
C GLU A 33 15.37 -9.87 -27.24
N ASN A 34 14.32 -9.07 -27.44
CA ASN A 34 13.61 -8.27 -26.44
C ASN A 34 12.19 -8.80 -26.11
N ALA A 35 11.83 -10.02 -26.49
CA ALA A 35 10.61 -10.64 -25.98
C ALA A 35 10.78 -10.89 -24.47
N SER A 36 10.25 -9.98 -23.63
CA SER A 36 10.21 -10.18 -22.18
C SER A 36 9.45 -11.47 -21.90
N LEU A 37 10.09 -12.38 -21.15
CA LEU A 37 9.44 -13.60 -20.70
C LEU A 37 8.16 -13.23 -19.95
N PRO A 38 7.05 -13.96 -20.14
CA PRO A 38 5.82 -13.69 -19.41
C PRO A 38 6.10 -13.84 -17.90
N VAL A 39 6.06 -12.71 -17.19
CA VAL A 39 6.19 -12.70 -15.72
C VAL A 39 4.91 -13.30 -15.15
N LEU A 40 4.98 -14.55 -14.71
CA LEU A 40 3.87 -15.17 -13.98
C LEU A 40 3.69 -14.45 -12.64
N PRO A 41 2.43 -14.21 -12.20
CA PRO A 41 2.19 -13.65 -10.88
C PRO A 41 2.73 -14.59 -9.79
N PRO A 42 3.16 -14.05 -8.63
CA PRO A 42 3.62 -14.89 -7.52
C PRO A 42 2.48 -15.79 -7.01
N SER A 43 2.82 -17.01 -6.62
CA SER A 43 1.89 -17.92 -5.93
C SER A 43 1.59 -17.44 -4.51
N GLU A 44 0.49 -17.92 -3.93
CA GLU A 44 0.09 -17.61 -2.55
C GLU A 44 1.20 -17.93 -1.54
N VAL A 45 1.88 -19.06 -1.72
CA VAL A 45 3.01 -19.47 -0.85
C VAL A 45 4.17 -18.48 -0.95
N GLN A 46 4.44 -17.93 -2.14
CA GLN A 46 5.48 -16.92 -2.31
C GLN A 46 5.08 -15.58 -1.69
N ILE A 47 3.80 -15.22 -1.73
CA ILE A 47 3.25 -14.03 -1.08
C ILE A 47 3.38 -14.17 0.44
N SER A 48 2.88 -15.25 1.02
CA SER A 48 2.97 -15.53 2.47
C SER A 48 4.41 -15.48 2.97
N LYS A 49 5.35 -16.16 2.28
CA LYS A 49 6.78 -16.11 2.64
C LYS A 49 7.36 -14.70 2.56
N SER A 50 6.85 -13.87 1.65
CA SER A 50 7.30 -12.47 1.55
C SER A 50 6.76 -11.61 2.68
N ILE A 51 5.51 -11.84 3.09
CA ILE A 51 4.89 -11.21 4.27
C ILE A 51 5.67 -11.60 5.54
N ASP A 52 5.98 -12.88 5.72
CA ASP A 52 6.74 -13.36 6.89
C ASP A 52 8.12 -12.70 6.99
N ARG A 53 8.84 -12.61 5.86
CA ARG A 53 10.13 -11.90 5.81
C ARG A 53 9.97 -10.41 6.14
N GLY A 54 8.88 -9.79 5.69
CA GLY A 54 8.56 -8.40 6.02
C GLY A 54 8.30 -8.20 7.51
N CYS A 55 7.53 -9.09 8.14
CA CYS A 55 7.27 -9.06 9.58
C CYS A 55 8.56 -9.21 10.38
N GLU A 56 9.38 -10.20 10.02
CA GLU A 56 10.66 -10.45 10.69
C GLU A 56 11.63 -9.27 10.53
N PHE A 57 11.64 -8.63 9.36
CA PHE A 57 12.38 -7.39 9.15
C PHE A 57 11.89 -6.29 10.11
N LEU A 58 10.59 -6.02 10.18
CA LEU A 58 10.03 -5.01 11.08
C LEU A 58 10.41 -5.28 12.54
N ARG A 59 10.30 -6.52 12.99
CA ARG A 59 10.69 -6.93 14.35
C ARG A 59 12.16 -6.61 14.65
N LYS A 60 13.05 -6.94 13.72
CA LYS A 60 14.51 -6.70 13.85
C LYS A 60 14.90 -5.23 13.87
N ILE A 61 14.21 -4.39 13.11
CA ILE A 61 14.58 -2.99 12.92
C ILE A 61 13.81 -1.99 13.79
N GLN A 62 12.96 -2.47 14.70
CA GLN A 62 12.20 -1.59 15.60
C GLN A 62 13.16 -0.79 16.49
N ASN A 63 12.91 0.52 16.61
CA ASN A 63 13.67 1.37 17.52
C ASN A 63 13.41 0.98 18.98
N LYS A 64 14.32 1.35 19.89
CA LYS A 64 14.19 1.06 21.33
C LYS A 64 12.90 1.63 21.95
N ASP A 65 12.40 2.74 21.42
CA ASP A 65 11.18 3.42 21.86
C ASP A 65 9.89 2.83 21.25
N GLY A 66 9.98 1.73 20.50
CA GLY A 66 8.83 1.08 19.85
C GLY A 66 8.47 1.61 18.46
N SER A 67 9.11 2.69 18.01
CA SER A 67 8.83 3.29 16.69
C SER A 67 9.56 2.61 15.53
N TRP A 68 9.15 2.95 14.30
CA TRP A 68 9.89 2.66 13.07
C TRP A 68 10.26 3.91 12.29
N GLY A 69 11.30 3.78 11.48
CA GLY A 69 11.82 4.85 10.63
C GLY A 69 12.83 5.75 11.33
N SER A 70 13.57 6.51 10.53
CA SER A 70 14.53 7.51 11.00
C SER A 70 14.63 8.66 9.99
N ALA A 71 15.26 9.76 10.40
CA ALA A 71 15.59 10.88 9.51
C ALA A 71 16.89 10.66 8.71
N ARG A 72 17.53 9.49 8.87
CA ARG A 72 18.84 9.17 8.29
C ARG A 72 18.66 8.39 6.98
N GLN A 73 19.73 8.30 6.20
CA GLN A 73 19.77 7.53 4.94
C GLN A 73 18.70 7.96 3.93
N THR A 74 18.40 9.26 3.89
CA THR A 74 17.62 9.84 2.80
C THR A 74 18.43 9.68 1.50
N LYS A 75 17.76 9.40 0.37
CA LYS A 75 18.40 9.11 -0.93
C LYS A 75 19.15 10.32 -1.56
N GLY A 76 19.66 11.26 -0.75
CA GLY A 76 20.17 12.54 -1.21
C GLY A 76 19.11 13.42 -1.89
N LEU A 77 17.82 13.07 -1.74
CA LEU A 77 16.72 13.82 -2.32
C LEU A 77 16.42 15.05 -1.46
N ASN A 78 16.20 16.19 -2.11
CA ASN A 78 15.71 17.42 -1.50
C ASN A 78 14.22 17.29 -1.16
N ILE A 79 13.87 16.36 -0.27
CA ILE A 79 12.50 16.26 0.24
C ILE A 79 12.31 17.43 1.21
N PHE A 80 11.36 18.30 0.90
CA PHE A 80 10.97 19.37 1.80
C PHE A 80 10.36 18.78 3.07
N ALA A 81 11.13 18.68 4.15
CA ALA A 81 10.69 18.06 5.41
C ALA A 81 11.02 18.96 6.60
N PRO A 82 10.27 20.06 6.83
CA PRO A 82 10.56 20.97 7.93
C PRO A 82 10.49 20.27 9.30
N VAL A 83 11.55 20.46 10.09
CA VAL A 83 11.71 19.93 11.44
C VAL A 83 10.96 20.78 12.49
N PRO A 84 10.58 20.20 13.64
CA PRO A 84 10.56 18.76 13.92
C PRO A 84 9.30 18.06 13.38
N GLY A 85 8.28 18.81 12.96
CA GLY A 85 6.94 18.29 12.71
C GLY A 85 6.88 17.23 11.59
N SER A 86 7.56 17.45 10.46
CA SER A 86 7.52 16.50 9.33
C SER A 86 8.17 15.18 9.69
N HIS A 87 9.27 15.23 10.44
CA HIS A 87 9.99 14.04 10.88
C HIS A 87 9.15 13.22 11.87
N ARG A 88 8.42 13.89 12.77
CA ARG A 88 7.46 13.22 13.67
C ARG A 88 6.32 12.60 12.88
N ALA A 89 5.78 13.32 11.88
CA ALA A 89 4.72 12.80 11.02
C ALA A 89 5.15 11.52 10.30
N PHE A 90 6.32 11.51 9.64
CA PHE A 90 6.80 10.31 8.96
C PHE A 90 7.03 9.14 9.92
N ARG A 91 7.65 9.40 11.08
CA ARG A 91 7.88 8.34 12.09
C ARG A 91 6.58 7.73 12.60
N LEU A 92 5.59 8.55 12.92
CA LEU A 92 4.29 8.07 13.39
C LEU A 92 3.51 7.35 12.28
N ALA A 93 3.54 7.86 11.05
CA ALA A 93 2.90 7.21 9.90
C ALA A 93 3.48 5.81 9.64
N VAL A 94 4.82 5.69 9.58
CA VAL A 94 5.49 4.41 9.37
C VAL A 94 5.21 3.46 10.54
N THR A 95 5.27 3.97 11.78
CA THR A 95 4.94 3.17 12.97
C THR A 95 3.52 2.64 12.91
N ALA A 96 2.54 3.46 12.53
CA ALA A 96 1.15 3.04 12.38
C ALA A 96 0.97 1.95 11.31
N LEU A 97 1.61 2.11 10.14
CA LEU A 97 1.58 1.10 9.08
C LEU A 97 2.22 -0.23 9.53
N SER A 98 3.34 -0.16 10.25
CA SER A 98 3.98 -1.34 10.83
C SER A 98 3.09 -2.04 11.86
N ILE A 99 2.37 -1.28 12.69
CA ILE A 99 1.37 -1.83 13.62
C ILE A 99 0.27 -2.56 12.86
N CYS A 100 -0.30 -1.96 11.80
CA CYS A 100 -1.32 -2.61 10.98
C CYS A 100 -0.82 -3.95 10.43
N ALA A 101 0.36 -3.94 9.80
CA ALA A 101 0.95 -5.15 9.22
C ALA A 101 1.18 -6.25 10.25
N LEU A 102 1.74 -5.90 11.42
CA LEU A 102 2.03 -6.90 12.45
C LEU A 102 0.77 -7.43 13.14
N ILE A 103 -0.24 -6.58 13.40
CA ILE A 103 -1.52 -7.06 13.96
C ILE A 103 -2.20 -8.04 13.00
N GLU A 104 -2.26 -7.71 11.71
CA GLU A 104 -2.94 -8.52 10.70
C GLU A 104 -2.27 -9.88 10.46
N ASN A 105 -0.94 -9.94 10.55
CA ASN A 105 -0.18 -11.12 10.13
C ASN A 105 0.46 -11.90 11.29
N LYS A 106 0.61 -11.27 12.46
CA LYS A 106 1.37 -11.80 13.63
C LYS A 106 0.71 -11.47 14.97
N GLY A 107 -0.57 -11.07 14.99
CA GLY A 107 -1.26 -10.64 16.21
C GLY A 107 -1.30 -11.69 17.34
N ASP A 108 -1.36 -12.96 16.97
CA ASP A 108 -1.39 -14.11 17.90
C ASP A 108 -0.01 -14.80 18.04
N ASP A 109 1.03 -14.26 17.41
CA ASP A 109 2.38 -14.82 17.44
C ASP A 109 3.15 -14.29 18.66
N GLU A 110 3.50 -15.19 19.58
CA GLU A 110 4.19 -14.86 20.83
C GLU A 110 5.52 -14.11 20.62
N GLU A 111 6.23 -14.36 19.51
CA GLU A 111 7.48 -13.67 19.19
C GLU A 111 7.28 -12.18 18.87
N TYR A 112 6.05 -11.79 18.51
CA TYR A 112 5.71 -10.44 18.06
C TYR A 112 4.93 -9.63 19.09
N ILE A 113 4.38 -10.26 20.14
CA ILE A 113 3.56 -9.60 21.17
C ILE A 113 4.28 -8.37 21.73
N GLU A 114 5.54 -8.50 22.16
CA GLU A 114 6.27 -7.37 22.76
C GLU A 114 6.63 -6.29 21.74
N THR A 115 6.88 -6.66 20.49
CA THR A 115 7.14 -5.72 19.39
C THR A 115 5.90 -4.88 19.11
N ILE A 116 4.74 -5.54 19.02
CA ILE A 116 3.45 -4.88 18.82
C ILE A 116 3.12 -4.00 20.03
N ARG A 117 3.28 -4.50 21.25
CA ARG A 117 2.99 -3.76 22.49
C ARG A 117 3.76 -2.44 22.57
N ARG A 118 5.08 -2.46 22.38
CA ARG A 118 5.92 -1.24 22.40
C ARG A 118 5.51 -0.24 21.33
N ALA A 119 5.14 -0.72 20.14
CA ALA A 119 4.68 0.16 19.07
C ALA A 119 3.34 0.82 19.39
N GLN A 120 2.40 0.05 19.96
CA GLN A 120 1.10 0.57 20.41
C GLN A 120 1.28 1.65 21.48
N ASP A 121 2.15 1.40 22.46
CA ASP A 121 2.46 2.37 23.51
C ASP A 121 3.05 3.66 22.91
N HIS A 122 4.05 3.51 22.02
CA HIS A 122 4.64 4.65 21.31
C HIS A 122 3.60 5.48 20.56
N LEU A 123 2.71 4.81 19.82
CA LEU A 123 1.68 5.49 19.02
C LEU A 123 0.69 6.24 19.92
N LEU A 124 0.19 5.60 20.98
CA LEU A 124 -0.76 6.20 21.93
C LEU A 124 -0.17 7.38 22.70
N GLU A 125 1.12 7.36 22.99
CA GLU A 125 1.82 8.45 23.66
C GLU A 125 2.07 9.65 22.71
N ASN A 126 2.48 9.38 21.47
CA ASN A 126 3.04 10.43 20.60
C ASN A 126 2.06 11.00 19.59
N LEU A 127 1.08 10.21 19.12
CA LEU A 127 0.13 10.65 18.09
C LEU A 127 -0.74 11.85 18.51
N PRO A 128 -1.27 11.93 19.76
CA PRO A 128 -2.05 13.09 20.22
C PRO A 128 -1.28 14.42 20.15
N ASN A 129 0.05 14.34 20.20
CA ASN A 129 0.96 15.49 20.22
C ASN A 129 1.42 15.91 18.81
N LEU A 130 1.02 15.18 17.77
CA LEU A 130 1.41 15.50 16.39
C LEU A 130 0.75 16.78 15.90
N ARG A 131 1.54 17.67 15.30
CA ARG A 131 1.10 18.92 14.69
C ARG A 131 1.72 19.08 13.30
N ARG A 132 1.06 19.87 12.46
CA ARG A 132 1.62 20.33 11.18
C ARG A 132 2.90 21.14 11.42
N ALA A 133 3.94 20.92 10.62
CA ALA A 133 5.23 21.57 10.77
C ALA A 133 5.21 23.03 10.30
N THR A 134 4.64 23.27 9.12
CA THR A 134 4.42 24.60 8.52
C THR A 134 3.10 24.54 7.74
N PRO A 135 2.44 25.67 7.42
CA PRO A 135 1.19 25.66 6.66
C PRO A 135 1.23 24.82 5.37
N MET A 136 2.38 24.83 4.67
CA MET A 136 2.60 24.10 3.41
C MET A 136 2.93 22.60 3.59
N ALA A 137 3.46 22.19 4.74
CA ALA A 137 3.91 20.82 4.97
C ALA A 137 2.79 19.95 5.56
N ILE A 138 1.97 19.35 4.70
CA ILE A 138 0.75 18.58 5.07
C ILE A 138 0.99 17.13 5.51
N TYR A 139 2.24 16.70 5.73
CA TYR A 139 2.58 15.29 6.04
C TYR A 139 1.90 14.73 7.29
N ASN A 140 1.50 15.59 8.23
CA ASN A 140 0.79 15.16 9.42
C ASN A 140 -0.58 14.53 9.09
N VAL A 141 -1.21 14.91 7.98
CA VAL A 141 -2.48 14.33 7.52
C VAL A 141 -2.35 12.82 7.30
N TRP A 142 -1.26 12.38 6.66
CA TRP A 142 -0.99 10.95 6.46
C TRP A 142 -0.81 10.23 7.79
N ALA A 143 -0.07 10.82 8.72
CA ALA A 143 0.16 10.23 10.02
C ALA A 143 -1.13 10.11 10.85
N HIS A 144 -2.02 11.11 10.83
CA HIS A 144 -3.33 11.01 11.48
C HIS A 144 -4.19 9.92 10.82
N SER A 145 -4.18 9.83 9.49
CA SER A 145 -4.97 8.86 8.73
C SER A 145 -4.52 7.42 8.97
N TYR A 146 -3.22 7.13 8.82
CA TYR A 146 -2.66 5.82 9.11
C TYR A 146 -2.74 5.50 10.61
N GLY A 147 -2.56 6.51 11.47
CA GLY A 147 -2.77 6.39 12.91
C GLY A 147 -4.17 5.90 13.25
N LEU A 148 -5.22 6.47 12.63
CA LEU A 148 -6.61 6.00 12.80
C LEU A 148 -6.80 4.55 12.34
N GLN A 149 -6.18 4.14 11.24
CA GLN A 149 -6.22 2.75 10.77
C GLN A 149 -5.57 1.79 11.77
N ALA A 150 -4.44 2.18 12.36
CA ALA A 150 -3.76 1.39 13.39
C ALA A 150 -4.59 1.34 14.67
N LEU A 151 -5.09 2.49 15.14
CA LEU A 151 -5.94 2.58 16.34
C LEU A 151 -7.20 1.72 16.21
N SER A 152 -7.84 1.69 15.04
CA SER A 152 -9.00 0.82 14.80
C SER A 152 -8.66 -0.67 14.97
N ARG A 153 -7.51 -1.12 14.44
CA ARG A 153 -7.04 -2.52 14.64
C ARG A 153 -6.66 -2.80 16.09
N MET A 154 -5.99 -1.85 16.74
CA MET A 154 -5.67 -1.93 18.17
C MET A 154 -6.93 -2.02 19.03
N HIS A 155 -7.96 -1.25 18.70
CA HIS A 155 -9.24 -1.28 19.41
C HIS A 155 -9.94 -2.63 19.25
N SER A 156 -9.96 -3.15 18.01
CA SER A 156 -10.59 -4.44 17.71
C SER A 156 -9.95 -5.62 18.44
N THR A 157 -8.63 -5.55 18.69
CA THR A 157 -7.85 -6.61 19.34
C THR A 157 -7.67 -6.39 20.84
N ALA A 158 -7.93 -5.19 21.36
CA ALA A 158 -7.85 -4.90 22.79
C ALA A 158 -8.90 -5.72 23.57
N ARG A 159 -8.47 -6.28 24.71
CA ARG A 159 -9.35 -7.04 25.63
C ARG A 159 -9.78 -6.22 26.85
N GLU A 160 -8.89 -5.35 27.31
CA GLU A 160 -9.10 -4.49 28.48
C GLU A 160 -9.97 -3.28 28.11
N SER A 161 -10.98 -3.00 28.95
CA SER A 161 -11.89 -1.87 28.76
C SER A 161 -11.17 -0.52 28.83
N GLU A 162 -10.26 -0.35 29.78
CA GLU A 162 -9.45 0.87 29.93
C GLU A 162 -8.61 1.14 28.67
N LYS A 163 -7.96 0.11 28.13
CA LYS A 163 -7.18 0.23 26.90
C LYS A 163 -8.06 0.61 25.71
N LYS A 164 -9.25 0.01 25.56
CA LYS A 164 -10.22 0.40 24.52
C LYS A 164 -10.63 1.86 24.64
N GLN A 165 -10.99 2.30 25.84
CA GLN A 165 -11.38 3.68 26.10
C GLN A 165 -10.25 4.65 25.74
N ARG A 166 -9.01 4.38 26.17
CA ARG A 166 -7.85 5.20 25.80
C ARG A 166 -7.65 5.27 24.29
N ILE A 167 -7.83 4.17 23.57
CA ILE A 167 -7.73 4.16 22.11
C ILE A 167 -8.83 5.01 21.48
N GLU A 168 -10.08 4.90 21.95
CA GLU A 168 -11.21 5.71 21.48
C GLU A 168 -10.99 7.21 21.70
N GLU A 169 -10.49 7.61 22.87
CA GLU A 169 -10.14 8.99 23.18
C GLU A 169 -9.12 9.54 22.18
N VAL A 170 -8.08 8.76 21.88
CA VAL A 170 -7.06 9.14 20.89
C VAL A 170 -7.66 9.18 19.48
N MET A 171 -8.55 8.26 19.11
CA MET A 171 -9.24 8.26 17.80
C MET A 171 -10.09 9.52 17.63
N ILE A 172 -10.92 9.87 18.62
CA ILE A 172 -11.74 11.09 18.62
C ILE A 172 -10.83 12.32 18.45
N GLN A 173 -9.70 12.34 19.16
CA GLN A 173 -8.74 13.43 19.03
C GLN A 173 -8.14 13.50 17.62
N GLN A 174 -7.78 12.37 16.99
CA GLN A 174 -7.24 12.37 15.62
C GLN A 174 -8.26 12.87 14.59
N VAL A 175 -9.53 12.49 14.73
CA VAL A 175 -10.61 13.00 13.86
C VAL A 175 -10.73 14.52 13.99
N LYS A 176 -10.70 15.06 15.22
CA LYS A 176 -10.69 16.50 15.46
C LYS A 176 -9.46 17.19 14.84
N MET A 177 -8.30 16.55 14.89
CA MET A 177 -7.09 17.08 14.25
C MET A 177 -7.22 17.12 12.73
N LEU A 178 -7.79 16.09 12.10
CA LEU A 178 -8.07 16.10 10.67
C LEU A 178 -9.05 17.22 10.30
N GLN A 179 -10.17 17.36 11.01
CA GLN A 179 -11.11 18.47 10.80
C GLN A 179 -10.42 19.84 10.92
N LYS A 180 -9.56 20.02 11.92
CA LYS A 180 -8.79 21.26 12.11
C LYS A 180 -7.85 21.57 10.94
N TYR A 181 -7.36 20.55 10.26
CA TYR A 181 -6.39 20.66 9.18
C TYR A 181 -7.00 20.56 7.78
N GLU A 182 -8.32 20.48 7.69
CA GLU A 182 -9.06 20.50 6.43
C GLU A 182 -8.86 21.85 5.71
N SER A 183 -8.76 21.80 4.39
CA SER A 183 -8.74 22.99 3.52
C SER A 183 -10.12 23.66 3.50
N VAL A 184 -10.16 24.95 3.16
CA VAL A 184 -11.42 25.73 3.10
C VAL A 184 -12.43 25.11 2.13
N ASP A 185 -11.94 24.59 1.00
CA ASP A 185 -12.76 23.93 -0.03
C ASP A 185 -12.99 22.44 0.24
N GLY A 186 -12.63 21.95 1.43
CA GLY A 186 -12.64 20.54 1.80
C GLY A 186 -11.35 19.79 1.45
N GLY A 187 -11.13 18.65 2.10
CA GLY A 187 -9.94 17.81 1.88
C GLY A 187 -8.67 18.31 2.59
N TRP A 188 -7.50 17.78 2.23
CA TRP A 188 -6.26 17.98 3.00
C TRP A 188 -5.00 18.26 2.18
N GLY A 189 -5.16 18.59 0.90
CA GLY A 189 -4.08 18.88 -0.04
C GLY A 189 -4.63 19.34 -1.38
#